data_AF-A0A927XMA5-F1
#
_entry.id   AF-A0A927XMA5-F1
#
_cell.length_a   1.000
_cell.length_b   1.000
_cell.length_c   1.000
_cell.angle_alpha   90.00
_cell.angle_beta   90.00
_cell.angle_gamma   90.00
#
_symmetry.space_group_name_H-M   'P 1'
#
loop_
_entity.id
_entity.type
_entity.pdbx_description
1 polymer ?
#
loop_
_entity_poly.entity_id
_entity_poly.type
_entity_poly.pdbx_seq_one_letter_code
_entity_poly.pdbx_strand_id
1 'polypeptide(L)'
;MLDIRRIRQNPEELKTALINRNADAAMADELMSLDEKRRDLIAKSDELKACSNRLSKFMPALMSLNKANDAESLASIKAKQVDGFLATLKADGPFGVEQAIIDLLNNLCASAPVAKDAIAAAKEEFLALNRKISLEQAEFSAELMGVEERFGNLLLSIPNIPHASVPAGKDETDNPEIRRHGTPREFDFEAKPIGI
;
A
#
# COMPACT_ATOMS: atom_id res chain seq x y z
N MET A 1 18.02 0.77 9.99
CA MET A 1 16.56 0.76 10.25
C MET A 1 16.17 -0.67 10.58
N LEU A 2 15.29 -0.89 11.57
CA LEU A 2 14.83 -2.24 11.90
C LEU A 2 14.08 -2.85 10.71
N ASP A 3 14.26 -4.15 10.48
CA ASP A 3 13.55 -4.86 9.42
C ASP A 3 12.09 -5.10 9.85
N ILE A 4 11.16 -4.49 9.12
CA ILE A 4 9.73 -4.63 9.36
C ILE A 4 9.26 -6.08 9.26
N ARG A 5 9.92 -6.92 8.44
CA ARG A 5 9.57 -8.34 8.32
C ARG A 5 9.75 -9.07 9.65
N ARG A 6 10.82 -8.75 10.37
CA ARG A 6 11.10 -9.32 11.70
C ARG A 6 10.07 -8.84 12.72
N ILE A 7 9.75 -7.55 12.71
CA ILE A 7 8.76 -6.96 13.64
C ILE A 7 7.39 -7.61 13.46
N ARG A 8 6.97 -7.90 12.22
CA ARG A 8 5.71 -8.59 11.95
C ARG A 8 5.68 -10.03 12.47
N GLN A 9 6.80 -10.72 12.41
CA GLN A 9 6.88 -12.11 12.89
C GLN A 9 6.85 -12.17 14.41
N ASN A 10 7.58 -11.26 15.07
CA ASN A 10 7.74 -11.24 16.52
C ASN A 10 7.56 -9.81 17.10
N PRO A 11 6.32 -9.30 17.20
CA PRO A 11 6.07 -7.95 17.74
C PRO A 11 6.40 -7.84 19.23
N GLU A 12 6.26 -8.94 20.00
CA GLU A 12 6.55 -8.99 21.43
C GLU A 12 8.05 -8.79 21.74
N GLU A 13 8.93 -9.19 20.81
CA GLU A 13 10.37 -8.94 20.93
C GLU A 13 10.66 -7.43 20.92
N LEU A 14 9.97 -6.69 20.05
CA LEU A 14 10.11 -5.23 19.98
C LEU A 14 9.57 -4.56 21.25
N LYS A 15 8.42 -4.99 21.76
CA LYS A 15 7.86 -4.46 23.02
C LYS A 15 8.81 -4.64 24.20
N THR A 16 9.33 -5.86 24.35
CA THR A 16 10.30 -6.18 25.42
C THR A 16 11.57 -5.36 25.27
N ALA A 17 12.08 -5.21 24.04
CA ALA A 17 13.24 -4.38 23.75
C ALA A 17 13.03 -2.90 24.06
N LEU A 18 11.82 -2.37 23.81
CA LEU A 18 11.46 -0.99 24.15
C LEU A 18 11.44 -0.79 25.66
N ILE A 19 10.80 -1.70 26.40
CA ILE A 19 10.75 -1.65 27.87
C ILE A 19 12.17 -1.68 28.46
N ASN A 20 13.03 -2.59 27.98
CA ASN A 20 14.42 -2.69 28.43
C ASN A 20 15.25 -1.44 28.16
N ARG A 21 14.84 -0.60 27.20
CA ARG A 21 15.49 0.68 26.89
C ARG A 21 14.77 1.89 27.50
N ASN A 22 13.83 1.66 28.41
CA ASN A 22 12.97 2.69 29.00
C ASN A 22 12.21 3.52 27.95
N ALA A 23 11.86 2.90 26.81
CA ALA A 23 11.05 3.48 25.76
C ALA A 23 9.58 3.03 25.89
N ASP A 24 8.68 3.79 25.26
CA ASP A 24 7.25 3.48 25.29
C ASP A 24 6.92 2.26 24.42
N ALA A 25 6.37 1.21 25.04
CA ALA A 25 5.96 0.00 24.35
C ALA A 25 4.78 0.23 23.38
N ALA A 26 3.98 1.29 23.59
CA ALA A 26 2.85 1.62 22.72
C ALA A 26 3.31 1.97 21.28
N MET A 27 4.56 2.41 21.10
CA MET A 27 5.14 2.66 19.77
C MET A 27 5.11 1.40 18.89
N ALA A 28 5.26 0.21 19.47
CA ALA A 28 5.19 -1.04 18.73
C ALA A 28 3.77 -1.33 18.21
N ASP A 29 2.75 -1.09 19.02
CA ASP A 29 1.35 -1.29 18.63
C ASP A 29 0.91 -0.27 17.57
N GLU A 30 1.31 1.00 17.72
CA GLU A 30 1.07 2.03 16.72
C GLU A 30 1.73 1.67 15.38
N LEU A 31 3.00 1.25 15.41
CA LEU A 31 3.73 0.84 14.21
C LEU A 31 3.03 -0.31 13.48
N MET A 32 2.53 -1.31 14.21
CA MET A 32 1.79 -2.43 13.63
C MET A 32 0.46 -1.99 13.00
N SER A 33 -0.25 -1.08 13.65
CA SER A 33 -1.49 -0.51 13.11
C SER A 33 -1.26 0.29 11.83
N LEU A 34 -0.15 1.04 11.75
CA LEU A 34 0.24 1.79 10.57
C LEU A 34 0.70 0.86 9.45
N ASP A 35 1.43 -0.21 9.74
CA ASP A 35 1.83 -1.21 8.74
C ASP A 35 0.63 -1.93 8.14
N GLU A 36 -0.38 -2.29 8.94
CA GLU A 36 -1.62 -2.89 8.46
C GLU A 36 -2.36 -1.94 7.51
N LYS A 37 -2.64 -0.70 7.95
CA LYS A 37 -3.27 0.33 7.12
C LYS A 37 -2.49 0.58 5.84
N ARG A 38 -1.16 0.66 5.92
CA ARG A 38 -0.29 0.86 4.76
C ARG A 38 -0.45 -0.28 3.75
N ARG A 39 -0.42 -1.54 4.20
CA ARG A 39 -0.58 -2.71 3.31
C ARG A 39 -1.96 -2.74 2.65
N ASP A 40 -3.01 -2.40 3.40
CA ASP A 40 -4.36 -2.33 2.86
C ASP A 40 -4.51 -1.24 1.81
N LEU A 41 -3.95 -0.05 2.06
CA LEU A 41 -3.96 1.07 1.11
C LEU A 41 -3.15 0.78 -0.14
N ILE A 42 -2.00 0.12 -0.01
CA ILE A 42 -1.21 -0.35 -1.17
C ILE A 42 -2.05 -1.32 -2.01
N ALA A 43 -2.67 -2.33 -1.37
CA ALA A 43 -3.48 -3.31 -2.08
C ALA A 43 -4.67 -2.66 -2.81
N LYS A 44 -5.37 -1.71 -2.16
CA LYS A 44 -6.47 -0.95 -2.78
C LYS A 44 -5.99 -0.07 -3.94
N SER A 45 -4.87 0.63 -3.78
CA SER A 45 -4.27 1.48 -4.82
C SER A 45 -3.86 0.66 -6.04
N ASP A 46 -3.24 -0.50 -5.83
CA ASP A 46 -2.83 -1.40 -6.90
C ASP A 46 -4.02 -2.03 -7.62
N GLU A 47 -5.07 -2.44 -6.89
CA GLU A 47 -6.30 -2.95 -7.52
C GLU A 47 -6.99 -1.87 -8.36
N LEU A 48 -7.03 -0.62 -7.90
CA LEU A 48 -7.60 0.49 -8.67
C LEU A 48 -6.79 0.82 -9.93
N LYS A 49 -5.46 0.77 -9.86
CA LYS A 49 -4.61 0.91 -11.06
C LYS A 49 -4.84 -0.24 -12.03
N ALA A 50 -4.92 -1.47 -11.53
CA ALA A 50 -5.20 -2.64 -12.34
C ALA A 50 -6.59 -2.56 -13.00
N CYS A 51 -7.60 -2.09 -12.27
CA CYS A 51 -8.94 -1.81 -12.78
C CYS A 51 -8.88 -0.77 -13.91
N SER A 52 -8.33 0.42 -13.65
CA SER A 52 -8.17 1.48 -14.66
C SER A 52 -7.46 1.02 -15.93
N ASN A 53 -6.41 0.20 -15.80
CA ASN A 53 -5.68 -0.36 -16.94
C ASN A 53 -6.55 -1.31 -17.76
N ARG A 54 -7.38 -2.14 -17.10
CA ARG A 54 -8.38 -2.98 -17.79
C ARG A 54 -9.38 -2.10 -18.54
N LEU A 55 -9.95 -1.10 -17.86
CA LEU A 55 -10.98 -0.22 -18.42
C LEU A 55 -10.53 0.60 -19.64
N SER A 56 -9.23 0.85 -19.79
CA SER A 56 -8.68 1.54 -20.98
C SER A 56 -9.09 0.89 -22.31
N LYS A 57 -9.40 -0.41 -22.32
CA LYS A 57 -9.83 -1.17 -23.50
C LYS A 57 -11.29 -0.95 -23.89
N PHE A 58 -12.09 -0.33 -23.03
CA PHE A 58 -13.51 -0.07 -23.30
C PHE A 58 -13.70 0.90 -24.48
N MET A 59 -12.95 2.01 -24.52
CA MET A 59 -13.07 2.99 -25.60
C MET A 59 -12.78 2.41 -26.99
N PRO A 60 -11.70 1.62 -27.20
CA PRO A 60 -11.48 0.87 -28.44
C PRO A 60 -12.60 -0.10 -28.80
N ALA A 61 -13.13 -0.84 -27.82
CA ALA A 61 -14.23 -1.79 -28.04
C ALA A 61 -15.52 -1.05 -28.50
N LEU A 62 -15.86 0.04 -27.82
CA LEU A 62 -17.00 0.90 -28.14
C LEU A 62 -16.89 1.53 -29.53
N MET A 63 -15.71 2.00 -29.92
CA MET A 63 -15.46 2.53 -31.28
C MET A 63 -15.57 1.47 -32.37
N SER A 64 -15.28 0.21 -32.03
CA SER A 64 -15.41 -0.92 -32.95
C SER A 64 -16.88 -1.33 -33.09
N LEU A 65 -17.64 -1.36 -31.98
CA LEU A 65 -19.08 -1.61 -31.97
C LEU A 65 -19.87 -0.58 -32.78
N ASN A 66 -19.43 0.68 -32.83
CA ASN A 66 -20.02 1.72 -33.67
C ASN A 66 -19.96 1.43 -35.18
N LYS A 67 -19.15 0.47 -35.61
CA LYS A 67 -19.01 0.07 -37.02
C LYS A 67 -19.88 -1.14 -37.36
N ALA A 68 -20.54 -1.75 -36.38
CA ALA A 68 -21.38 -2.93 -36.58
C ALA A 68 -22.75 -2.54 -37.13
N ASN A 69 -22.96 -2.74 -38.43
CA ASN A 69 -24.21 -2.40 -39.13
C ASN A 69 -25.18 -3.58 -39.25
N ASP A 70 -24.68 -4.81 -39.10
CA ASP A 70 -25.41 -6.05 -39.35
C ASP A 70 -24.98 -7.12 -38.34
N ALA A 71 -25.74 -8.22 -38.28
CA ALA A 71 -25.51 -9.27 -37.28
C ALA A 71 -24.16 -9.98 -37.46
N GLU A 72 -23.67 -10.11 -38.69
CA GLU A 72 -22.39 -10.78 -38.99
C GLU A 72 -21.20 -9.90 -38.56
N SER A 73 -21.23 -8.60 -38.89
CA SER A 73 -20.21 -7.68 -38.40
C SER A 73 -20.20 -7.57 -36.87
N LEU A 74 -21.38 -7.51 -36.23
CA LEU A 74 -21.51 -7.49 -34.77
C LEU A 74 -20.88 -8.74 -34.12
N ALA A 75 -21.21 -9.93 -34.62
CA ALA A 75 -20.64 -11.19 -34.12
C ALA A 75 -19.10 -11.21 -34.27
N SER A 76 -18.58 -10.73 -35.40
CA SER A 76 -17.14 -10.66 -35.64
C SER A 76 -16.42 -9.67 -34.71
N ILE A 77 -17.03 -8.52 -34.41
CA ILE A 77 -16.48 -7.50 -33.51
C ILE A 77 -16.53 -8.00 -32.07
N LYS A 78 -17.65 -8.62 -31.68
CA LYS A 78 -17.81 -9.21 -30.35
C LYS A 78 -16.70 -10.23 -30.06
N ALA A 79 -16.50 -11.18 -30.98
CA ALA A 79 -15.47 -12.21 -30.86
C ALA A 79 -14.03 -11.65 -30.81
N LYS A 80 -13.74 -10.59 -31.59
CA LYS A 80 -12.38 -10.03 -31.71
C LYS A 80 -12.01 -9.04 -30.61
N GLN A 81 -12.97 -8.25 -30.11
CA GLN A 81 -12.70 -7.08 -29.28
C GLN A 81 -13.42 -7.11 -27.92
N VAL A 82 -14.62 -7.70 -27.86
CA VAL A 82 -15.46 -7.63 -26.65
C VAL A 82 -15.23 -8.84 -25.76
N ASP A 83 -15.24 -10.06 -26.30
CA ASP A 83 -15.16 -11.28 -25.50
C ASP A 83 -13.83 -11.39 -24.73
N GLY A 84 -12.71 -11.07 -25.39
CA GLY A 84 -11.40 -11.01 -24.75
C GLY A 84 -11.29 -9.90 -23.70
N PHE A 85 -12.05 -8.81 -23.84
CA PHE A 85 -12.09 -7.75 -22.84
C PHE A 85 -12.97 -8.13 -21.65
N LEU A 86 -14.16 -8.68 -21.88
CA LEU A 86 -15.06 -9.19 -20.84
C LEU A 86 -14.36 -10.23 -19.95
N ALA A 87 -13.54 -11.11 -20.54
CA ALA A 87 -12.76 -12.10 -19.80
C ALA A 87 -11.71 -11.49 -18.85
N THR A 88 -11.32 -10.23 -19.06
CA THR A 88 -10.38 -9.52 -18.18
C THR A 88 -11.06 -8.74 -17.06
N LEU A 89 -12.38 -8.56 -17.13
CA LEU A 89 -13.16 -7.82 -16.13
C LEU A 89 -13.58 -8.76 -14.99
N LYS A 90 -13.57 -8.23 -13.78
CA LYS A 90 -13.98 -8.89 -12.54
C LYS A 90 -15.33 -8.35 -12.10
N ALA A 91 -16.31 -9.23 -11.89
CA ALA A 91 -17.65 -8.83 -11.41
C ALA A 91 -17.61 -8.21 -10.00
N ASP A 92 -16.68 -8.66 -9.17
CA ASP A 92 -16.35 -8.17 -7.84
C ASP A 92 -15.34 -7.01 -7.85
N GLY A 93 -15.13 -6.39 -9.01
CA GLY A 93 -14.22 -5.26 -9.18
C GLY A 93 -14.59 -4.04 -8.32
N PRO A 94 -13.61 -3.17 -8.02
CA PRO A 94 -13.81 -2.04 -7.13
C PRO A 94 -14.93 -1.11 -7.61
N PHE A 95 -15.76 -0.67 -6.65
CA PHE A 95 -16.87 0.26 -6.86
C PHE A 95 -17.93 -0.19 -7.88
N GLY A 96 -17.96 -1.48 -8.23
CA GLY A 96 -18.90 -2.04 -9.21
C GLY A 96 -18.68 -1.53 -10.64
N VAL A 97 -17.56 -0.86 -10.93
CA VAL A 97 -17.32 -0.23 -12.23
C VAL A 97 -17.16 -1.26 -13.33
N GLU A 98 -16.42 -2.32 -13.04
CA GLU A 98 -16.21 -3.42 -13.98
C GLU A 98 -17.52 -4.14 -14.31
N GLN A 99 -18.39 -4.33 -13.31
CA GLN A 99 -19.72 -4.88 -13.51
C GLN A 99 -20.59 -3.97 -14.39
N ALA A 100 -20.60 -2.66 -14.13
CA ALA A 100 -21.34 -1.70 -14.96
C ALA A 100 -20.87 -1.73 -16.42
N ILE A 101 -19.56 -1.91 -16.65
CA ILE A 101 -19.00 -2.02 -18.01
C ILE A 101 -19.36 -3.34 -18.68
N ILE A 102 -19.38 -4.45 -17.93
CA ILE A 102 -19.89 -5.73 -18.43
C ILE A 102 -21.34 -5.58 -18.89
N ASP A 103 -22.19 -4.96 -18.06
CA ASP A 103 -23.61 -4.76 -18.35
C ASP A 103 -23.81 -3.86 -19.57
N LEU A 104 -23.04 -2.77 -19.69
CA LEU A 104 -23.05 -1.89 -20.86
C LEU A 104 -22.68 -2.64 -22.14
N LEU A 105 -21.60 -3.43 -22.12
CA LEU A 105 -21.16 -4.19 -23.30
C LEU A 105 -22.18 -5.26 -23.71
N ASN A 106 -22.75 -5.97 -22.74
CA ASN A 106 -23.77 -6.98 -22.99
C ASN A 106 -25.02 -6.35 -23.61
N ASN A 107 -25.48 -5.21 -23.07
CA ASN A 107 -26.62 -4.47 -23.60
C ASN A 107 -26.36 -3.96 -25.03
N LEU A 108 -25.17 -3.40 -25.29
CA LEU A 108 -24.79 -2.92 -26.64
C LEU A 108 -24.69 -4.07 -27.66
N CYS A 109 -24.33 -5.28 -27.23
CA CYS A 109 -24.20 -6.44 -28.09
C CYS A 109 -25.51 -7.25 -28.27
N ALA A 110 -26.63 -6.79 -27.70
CA ALA A 110 -27.88 -7.56 -27.69
C ALA A 110 -28.55 -7.66 -29.07
N SER A 111 -28.47 -6.60 -29.89
CA SER A 111 -29.08 -6.57 -31.23
C SER A 111 -28.32 -5.66 -32.19
N ALA A 112 -28.21 -6.08 -33.46
CA ALA A 112 -27.71 -5.22 -34.54
C ALA A 112 -28.85 -4.47 -35.24
N PRO A 113 -28.63 -3.23 -35.74
CA PRO A 113 -27.42 -2.42 -35.59
C PRO A 113 -27.28 -1.83 -34.19
N VAL A 114 -26.05 -1.55 -33.76
CA VAL A 114 -25.82 -0.87 -32.48
C VAL A 114 -26.24 0.60 -32.63
N ALA A 115 -27.23 1.03 -31.85
CA ALA A 115 -27.76 2.39 -31.93
C ALA A 115 -26.69 3.43 -31.56
N LYS A 116 -26.53 4.46 -32.40
CA LYS A 116 -25.56 5.55 -32.17
C LYS A 116 -25.80 6.26 -30.84
N ASP A 117 -27.06 6.41 -30.44
CA ASP A 117 -27.44 7.04 -29.18
C ASP A 117 -27.04 6.17 -27.98
N ALA A 118 -27.16 4.85 -28.10
CA ALA A 118 -26.70 3.93 -27.06
C ALA A 118 -25.16 3.96 -26.89
N ILE A 119 -24.43 4.14 -27.98
CA ILE A 119 -22.97 4.31 -27.96
C ILE A 119 -22.57 5.63 -27.30
N ALA A 120 -23.31 6.71 -27.60
CA ALA A 120 -23.09 8.00 -26.97
C ALA A 120 -23.36 7.95 -25.46
N ALA A 121 -24.47 7.33 -25.05
CA ALA A 121 -24.82 7.12 -23.64
C ALA A 121 -23.76 6.28 -22.91
N ALA A 122 -23.34 5.14 -23.49
CA ALA A 122 -22.32 4.28 -22.91
C ALA A 122 -20.95 4.98 -22.79
N LYS A 123 -20.61 5.86 -23.74
CA LYS A 123 -19.40 6.70 -23.65
C LYS A 123 -19.49 7.70 -22.51
N GLU A 124 -20.64 8.36 -22.33
CA GLU A 124 -20.85 9.32 -21.24
C GLU A 124 -20.77 8.63 -19.88
N GLU A 125 -21.42 7.48 -19.73
CA GLU A 125 -21.38 6.68 -18.51
C GLU A 125 -19.97 6.19 -18.19
N PHE A 126 -19.24 5.70 -19.18
CA PHE A 126 -17.83 5.33 -19.01
C PHE A 126 -16.96 6.50 -18.56
N LEU A 127 -17.16 7.69 -19.12
CA LEU A 127 -16.40 8.88 -18.71
C LEU A 127 -16.71 9.26 -17.25
N ALA A 128 -17.96 9.12 -16.81
CA ALA A 128 -18.35 9.34 -15.42
C ALA A 128 -17.70 8.32 -14.47
N LEU A 129 -17.73 7.03 -14.82
CA LEU A 129 -17.11 5.95 -14.06
C LEU A 129 -15.58 6.11 -13.99
N ASN A 130 -14.94 6.49 -15.10
CA ASN A 130 -13.50 6.70 -15.15
C ASN A 130 -13.07 7.90 -14.29
N ARG A 131 -13.86 8.99 -14.30
CA ARG A 131 -13.63 10.12 -13.38
C ARG A 131 -13.72 9.69 -11.93
N LYS A 132 -14.72 8.88 -11.58
CA LYS A 132 -14.87 8.34 -10.22
C LYS A 132 -13.62 7.57 -9.79
N ILE A 133 -13.13 6.63 -10.62
CA ILE A 133 -11.88 5.89 -10.34
C ILE A 133 -10.69 6.83 -10.16
N SER A 134 -10.54 7.84 -11.03
CA SER A 134 -9.44 8.79 -10.91
C SER A 134 -9.47 9.58 -9.60
N LEU A 135 -10.65 9.97 -9.12
CA LEU A 135 -10.81 10.66 -7.84
C LEU A 135 -10.43 9.73 -6.67
N GLU A 136 -10.94 8.50 -6.67
CA GLU A 136 -10.62 7.50 -5.65
C GLU A 136 -9.12 7.16 -5.63
N GLN A 137 -8.49 7.02 -6.80
CA GLN A 137 -7.04 6.82 -6.90
C GLN A 137 -6.27 7.98 -6.27
N ALA A 138 -6.69 9.22 -6.52
CA ALA A 138 -6.07 10.39 -5.93
C ALA A 138 -6.22 10.38 -4.39
N GLU A 139 -7.42 10.07 -3.88
CA GLU A 139 -7.70 9.99 -2.45
C GLU A 139 -6.85 8.92 -1.75
N PHE A 140 -6.87 7.68 -2.25
CA PHE A 140 -6.04 6.61 -1.68
C PHE A 140 -4.55 6.90 -1.78
N SER A 141 -4.09 7.57 -2.84
CA SER A 141 -2.69 7.96 -2.96
C SER A 141 -2.28 9.01 -1.91
N ALA A 142 -3.17 9.97 -1.62
CA ALA A 142 -2.95 10.99 -0.60
C ALA A 142 -2.94 10.39 0.81
N GLU A 143 -3.90 9.50 1.09
CA GLU A 143 -3.95 8.78 2.37
C GLU A 143 -2.70 7.90 2.56
N LEU A 144 -2.30 7.16 1.53
CA LEU A 144 -1.10 6.33 1.57
C LEU A 144 0.15 7.16 1.88
N MET A 145 0.34 8.31 1.22
CA MET A 145 1.48 9.20 1.50
C MET A 145 1.51 9.63 2.98
N GLY A 146 0.36 10.02 3.53
CA GLY A 146 0.27 10.42 4.94
C GLY A 146 0.56 9.26 5.90
N VAL A 147 0.12 8.04 5.58
CA VAL A 147 0.43 6.85 6.38
C VAL A 147 1.91 6.46 6.26
N GLU A 148 2.50 6.53 5.07
CA GLU A 148 3.92 6.22 4.86
C GLU A 148 4.85 7.19 5.57
N GLU A 149 4.52 8.48 5.58
CA GLU A 149 5.27 9.49 6.33
C GLU A 149 5.24 9.19 7.83
N ARG A 150 4.05 8.97 8.41
CA ARG A 150 3.90 8.63 9.83
C ARG A 150 4.62 7.34 10.18
N PHE A 151 4.47 6.32 9.36
CA PHE A 151 5.14 5.03 9.52
C PHE A 151 6.67 5.17 9.49
N GLY A 152 7.20 5.92 8.51
CA GLY A 152 8.63 6.18 8.37
C GLY A 152 9.20 6.94 9.57
N ASN A 153 8.52 8.01 10.00
CA ASN A 153 8.93 8.79 11.16
C ASN A 153 8.96 7.94 12.44
N LEU A 154 7.92 7.14 12.68
CA LEU A 154 7.86 6.25 13.84
C LEU A 154 8.98 5.20 13.80
N LEU A 155 9.25 4.60 12.63
CA LEU A 155 10.30 3.61 12.47
C LEU A 155 11.72 4.18 12.65
N LEU A 156 11.91 5.49 12.41
CA LEU A 156 13.16 6.21 12.72
C LEU A 156 13.32 6.51 14.21
N SER A 157 12.22 6.73 14.92
CA SER A 157 12.24 6.98 16.37
C SER A 157 12.47 5.70 17.18
N ILE A 158 12.11 4.54 16.65
CA ILE A 158 12.23 3.26 17.37
C ILE A 158 13.71 2.84 17.50
N PRO A 159 14.22 2.61 18.73
CA PRO A 159 15.58 2.16 18.97
C PRO A 159 15.79 0.73 18.48
N ASN A 160 17.03 0.37 18.17
CA ASN A 160 17.37 -0.99 17.78
C ASN A 160 17.15 -2.00 18.93
N ILE A 161 16.78 -3.23 18.58
CA ILE A 161 16.60 -4.37 19.49
C ILE A 161 17.97 -4.72 20.09
N PRO A 162 18.15 -4.68 21.43
CA PRO A 162 19.38 -5.10 22.08
C PRO A 162 19.73 -6.55 21.75
N HIS A 163 21.02 -6.85 21.63
CA HIS A 163 21.46 -8.23 21.49
C HIS A 163 21.19 -9.01 22.78
N ALA A 164 20.94 -10.33 22.69
CA ALA A 164 20.62 -11.18 23.84
C ALA A 164 21.69 -11.18 24.95
N SER A 165 22.94 -10.81 24.62
CA SER A 165 24.03 -10.69 25.59
C SER A 165 24.08 -9.34 26.33
N VAL A 166 23.26 -8.37 25.95
CA VAL A 166 23.25 -7.05 26.57
C VAL A 166 22.51 -7.16 27.90
N PRO A 167 23.16 -6.88 29.04
CA PRO A 167 22.51 -6.93 30.34
C PRO A 167 21.41 -5.86 30.41
N ALA A 168 20.29 -6.22 31.02
CA ALA A 168 19.25 -5.25 31.35
C ALA A 168 19.76 -4.37 32.51
N GLY A 169 19.64 -3.06 32.36
CA GLY A 169 20.04 -2.07 33.34
C GLY A 169 19.22 -0.80 33.15
N LYS A 170 18.97 -0.08 34.25
CA LYS A 170 18.20 1.16 34.21
C LYS A 170 19.05 2.32 33.70
N ASP A 171 20.31 2.36 34.13
CA ASP A 171 21.26 3.41 33.81
C ASP A 171 22.71 2.89 33.76
N GLU A 172 23.67 3.81 33.63
CA GLU A 172 25.08 3.51 33.49
C GLU A 172 25.70 2.83 34.73
N THR A 173 25.05 2.91 35.89
CA THR A 173 25.54 2.30 37.14
C THR A 173 25.38 0.78 37.15
N ASP A 174 24.47 0.26 36.33
CA ASP A 174 24.23 -1.18 36.16
C ASP A 174 25.21 -1.83 35.15
N ASN A 175 26.11 -1.06 34.54
CA ASN A 175 27.05 -1.57 33.54
C ASN A 175 28.10 -2.50 34.18
N PRO A 176 28.16 -3.80 33.80
CA PRO A 176 29.17 -4.70 34.34
C PRO A 176 30.55 -4.41 33.72
N GLU A 177 31.57 -4.31 34.58
CA GLU A 177 32.95 -4.21 34.12
C GLU A 177 33.42 -5.56 33.58
N ILE A 178 33.69 -5.64 32.26
CA ILE A 178 34.12 -6.89 31.61
C ILE A 178 35.62 -7.13 31.78
N ARG A 179 36.43 -6.07 31.74
CA ARG A 179 37.89 -6.18 31.83
C ARG A 179 38.53 -4.87 32.30
N ARG A 180 39.47 -4.99 33.24
CA ARG A 180 40.39 -3.93 33.64
C ARG A 180 41.78 -4.17 33.05
N HIS A 181 42.48 -3.11 32.67
CA HIS A 181 43.88 -3.20 32.30
C HIS A 181 44.69 -2.08 32.97
N GLY A 182 45.82 -2.45 33.58
CA GLY A 182 46.64 -1.54 34.39
C GLY A 182 46.02 -1.24 35.76
N THR A 183 46.73 -0.46 36.54
CA THR A 183 46.30 0.04 37.84
C THR A 183 46.20 1.56 37.77
N PRO A 184 45.09 2.18 38.24
CA PRO A 184 45.03 3.64 38.39
C PRO A 184 46.25 4.14 39.15
N ARG A 185 46.88 5.22 38.68
CA ARG A 185 48.08 5.79 39.32
C ARG A 185 47.69 6.34 40.70
N GLU A 186 48.40 5.88 41.73
CA GLU A 186 48.30 6.48 43.05
C GLU A 186 49.10 7.79 43.07
N PHE A 187 48.48 8.84 43.60
CA PHE A 187 49.11 10.14 43.80
C PHE A 187 49.29 10.36 45.31
N ASP A 188 50.50 10.75 45.69
CA ASP A 188 50.88 11.18 47.04
C ASP A 188 50.46 12.64 47.34
N PHE A 189 49.76 13.27 46.39
CA PHE A 189 49.19 14.61 46.50
C PHE A 189 47.77 14.63 45.94
N GLU A 190 47.00 15.68 46.27
CA GLU A 190 45.65 15.87 45.74
C GLU A 190 45.69 16.11 44.22
N ALA A 191 45.16 15.15 43.47
CA ALA A 191 45.14 15.20 42.02
C ALA A 191 44.33 16.42 41.54
N LYS A 192 44.98 17.35 40.85
CA LYS A 192 44.31 18.50 40.24
C LYS A 192 43.52 18.03 39.01
N PRO A 193 42.29 18.53 38.78
CA PRO A 193 41.57 18.25 37.55
C PRO A 193 42.42 18.71 36.36
N ILE A 194 42.40 17.93 35.28
CA ILE A 194 42.97 18.35 34.01
C ILE A 194 42.12 19.55 33.56
N GLY A 195 42.71 20.74 33.58
CA GLY A 195 42.02 21.96 33.20
C GLY A 195 41.47 21.85 31.77
N ILE A 196 40.17 22.01 31.64
CA ILE A 196 39.48 22.32 30.37
C ILE A 196 39.33 23.83 30.30
#